data_AF-A0A165FFI5-F1
#
_entry.id   AF-A0A165FFI5-F1
#
_cell.length_a   1.000
_cell.length_b   1.000
_cell.length_c   1.000
_cell.angle_alpha   90.00
_cell.angle_beta   90.00
_cell.angle_gamma   90.00
#
_symmetry.space_group_name_H-M   'P 1'
#
loop_
_entity.id
_entity.type
_entity.pdbx_description
1 polymer ?
#
loop_
_entity_poly.entity_id
_entity_poly.type
_entity_poly.pdbx_seq_one_letter_code
_entity_poly.pdbx_strand_id
1 'polypeptide(L)'
;YKALKVKVNSYVANYLDHGYSMSNQPARKIEELMKLILAEYPNIASKYHDGWPISDFIHLRVKYTSSHIAGQHSVRQGRDYPKNIKKALVGIDPFLLAWF
;
A
#
# COMPACT_ATOMS: atom_id res chain seq x y z
N TYR A 1 3.90 13.98 -7.73
CA TYR A 1 3.29 12.67 -8.06
C TYR A 1 4.28 11.51 -8.16
N LYS A 2 5.33 11.61 -8.99
CA LYS A 2 6.30 10.51 -9.22
C LYS A 2 6.91 9.95 -7.92
N ALA A 3 7.34 10.81 -7.01
CA ALA A 3 7.91 10.41 -5.72
C ALA A 3 6.93 9.62 -4.84
N LEU A 4 5.68 10.09 -4.71
CA LEU A 4 4.62 9.39 -3.98
C LEU A 4 4.34 8.02 -4.60
N LYS A 5 4.17 7.95 -5.91
CA LYS A 5 3.95 6.68 -6.63
C LYS A 5 5.10 5.69 -6.40
N VAL A 6 6.36 6.15 -6.43
CA VAL A 6 7.53 5.30 -6.15
C VAL A 6 7.49 4.77 -4.72
N LYS A 7 7.14 5.62 -3.75
CA LYS A 7 6.97 5.22 -2.35
C LYS A 7 5.84 4.21 -2.19
N VAL A 8 4.64 4.49 -2.70
CA VAL A 8 3.50 3.55 -2.64
C VAL A 8 3.86 2.21 -3.28
N ASN A 9 4.57 2.21 -4.43
CA ASN A 9 5.04 0.97 -5.06
C ASN A 9 6.00 0.18 -4.16
N SER A 10 6.90 0.86 -3.44
CA SER A 10 7.79 0.21 -2.48
C SER A 10 7.01 -0.35 -1.28
N TYR A 11 5.99 0.37 -0.81
CA TYR A 11 5.10 -0.10 0.24
C TYR A 11 4.36 -1.38 -0.19
N VAL A 12 3.73 -1.37 -1.37
CA VAL A 12 3.07 -2.54 -1.94
C VAL A 12 4.04 -3.73 -2.04
N ALA A 13 5.26 -3.51 -2.56
CA ALA A 13 6.23 -4.58 -2.73
C ALA A 13 6.78 -5.18 -1.42
N ASN A 14 6.76 -4.42 -0.32
CA ASN A 14 7.27 -4.88 0.98
C ASN A 14 6.16 -5.45 1.88
N TYR A 15 4.91 -5.01 1.72
CA TYR A 15 3.80 -5.36 2.62
C TYR A 15 2.71 -6.23 1.97
N LEU A 16 2.49 -6.16 0.66
CA LEU A 16 1.43 -6.93 -0.02
C LEU A 16 2.00 -8.09 -0.84
N ASP A 17 1.20 -9.14 -1.03
CA ASP A 17 1.63 -10.25 -1.86
C ASP A 17 1.38 -9.92 -3.33
N HIS A 18 2.42 -9.95 -4.16
CA HIS A 18 2.25 -9.69 -5.59
C HIS A 18 1.39 -10.74 -6.30
N GLY A 19 1.31 -11.97 -5.80
CA GLY A 19 0.54 -13.06 -6.38
C GLY A 19 -0.97 -12.94 -6.16
N TYR A 20 -1.41 -12.08 -5.23
CA TYR A 20 -2.82 -11.88 -4.93
C TYR A 20 -3.38 -10.62 -5.59
N SER A 21 -4.56 -10.75 -6.19
CA SER A 21 -5.39 -9.60 -6.59
C SER A 21 -5.81 -8.80 -5.36
N MET A 22 -6.30 -7.58 -5.59
CA MET A 22 -6.71 -6.65 -4.53
C MET A 22 -7.72 -7.29 -3.56
N SER A 23 -8.72 -8.02 -4.08
CA SER A 23 -9.75 -8.72 -3.29
C SER A 23 -9.22 -9.95 -2.54
N ASN A 24 -8.11 -10.51 -2.99
CA ASN A 24 -7.54 -11.74 -2.45
C ASN A 24 -6.37 -11.47 -1.50
N GLN A 25 -6.02 -10.21 -1.28
CA GLN A 25 -5.09 -9.84 -0.22
C GLN A 25 -5.67 -10.25 1.14
N PRO A 26 -4.81 -10.56 2.14
CA PRO A 26 -5.27 -10.82 3.50
C PRO A 26 -6.18 -9.68 4.01
N ALA A 27 -7.25 -10.05 4.69
CA ALA A 27 -8.29 -9.12 5.14
C ALA A 27 -7.68 -7.91 5.86
N ARG A 28 -8.16 -6.70 5.52
CA ARG A 28 -7.76 -5.40 6.09
C ARG A 28 -6.31 -4.99 5.84
N LYS A 29 -5.48 -5.80 5.17
CA LYS A 29 -4.06 -5.47 4.92
C LYS A 29 -3.90 -4.25 4.01
N ILE A 30 -4.82 -4.03 3.08
CA ILE A 30 -4.85 -2.84 2.22
C ILE A 30 -5.21 -1.61 3.05
N GLU A 31 -6.28 -1.68 3.86
CA GLU A 31 -6.69 -0.59 4.76
C GLU A 31 -5.55 -0.21 5.71
N GLU A 32 -4.89 -1.21 6.32
CA GLU A 32 -3.73 -1.04 7.19
C GLU A 32 -2.56 -0.36 6.45
N LEU A 33 -2.32 -0.70 5.18
CA LEU A 33 -1.28 -0.07 4.35
C LEU A 33 -1.61 1.39 4.04
N MET A 34 -2.87 1.68 3.76
CA MET A 34 -3.32 3.05 3.52
C MET A 34 -3.15 3.90 4.77
N LYS A 35 -3.53 3.38 5.94
CA LYS A 35 -3.30 4.03 7.24
C LYS A 35 -1.82 4.30 7.50
N LEU A 36 -0.96 3.33 7.21
CA LEU A 36 0.50 3.47 7.34
C LEU A 36 1.06 4.57 6.43
N ILE A 37 0.64 4.62 5.16
CA ILE A 37 1.09 5.64 4.21
C ILE A 37 0.59 7.03 4.61
N LEU A 38 -0.65 7.15 5.10
CA LEU A 38 -1.18 8.42 5.58
C LEU A 38 -0.45 8.94 6.80
N ALA A 39 -0.09 8.06 7.73
CA ALA A 39 0.68 8.42 8.91
C ALA A 39 2.08 8.96 8.56
N GLU A 40 2.76 8.39 7.56
CA GLU A 40 4.05 8.91 7.09
C GLU A 40 3.89 10.21 6.27
N TYR A 41 2.73 10.41 5.66
CA TYR A 41 2.46 11.55 4.77
C TYR A 41 1.13 12.26 5.09
N PRO A 42 1.00 12.91 6.26
CA PRO A 42 -0.26 13.51 6.70
C PRO A 42 -0.75 14.63 5.76
N ASN A 43 0.18 15.35 5.14
CA ASN A 43 -0.11 16.45 4.20
C ASN A 43 -0.69 15.98 2.85
N ILE A 44 -0.77 14.67 2.61
CA ILE A 44 -1.42 14.13 1.40
C ILE A 44 -2.93 14.22 1.55
N ALA A 45 -3.48 13.90 2.72
CA ALA A 45 -4.93 13.97 2.94
C ALA A 45 -5.47 15.40 2.68
N SER A 46 -4.75 16.44 3.12
CA SER A 46 -5.15 17.84 2.91
C SER A 46 -5.01 18.31 1.45
N LYS A 47 -4.10 17.70 0.67
CA LYS A 47 -3.91 18.04 -0.75
C LYS A 47 -4.93 17.40 -1.68
N TYR A 48 -5.63 16.37 -1.24
CA TYR A 48 -6.50 15.56 -2.09
C TYR A 48 -7.89 15.42 -1.48
N HIS A 49 -8.68 16.49 -1.66
CA HIS A 49 -10.04 16.62 -1.13
C HIS A 49 -11.08 15.81 -1.94
N ASP A 50 -10.87 15.67 -3.26
CA ASP A 50 -11.85 15.09 -4.20
C ASP A 50 -11.50 13.70 -4.76
N GLY A 51 -10.33 13.15 -4.43
CA GLY A 51 -9.94 11.82 -4.92
C GLY A 51 -8.74 11.27 -4.17
N TRP A 52 -8.75 9.99 -3.84
CA TRP A 52 -7.74 9.39 -2.96
C TRP A 52 -6.62 8.69 -3.76
N PRO A 53 -5.51 9.39 -4.09
CA PRO A 53 -4.51 8.87 -5.02
C PRO A 53 -3.76 7.65 -4.47
N ILE A 54 -3.73 7.47 -3.14
CA ILE A 54 -3.07 6.33 -2.51
C ILE A 54 -3.80 5.04 -2.86
N SER A 55 -5.13 5.03 -2.80
CA SER A 55 -5.95 3.86 -3.15
C SER A 55 -5.71 3.44 -4.60
N ASP A 56 -5.75 4.41 -5.52
CA ASP A 56 -5.54 4.16 -6.94
C ASP A 56 -4.11 3.66 -7.21
N PHE A 57 -3.09 4.23 -6.58
CA PHE A 57 -1.72 3.75 -6.75
C PHE A 57 -1.53 2.33 -6.22
N ILE A 58 -2.13 1.98 -5.07
CA ILE A 58 -2.12 0.62 -4.55
C ILE A 58 -2.84 -0.31 -5.53
N HIS A 59 -4.04 0.05 -5.98
CA HIS A 59 -4.84 -0.71 -6.92
C HIS A 59 -4.06 -1.00 -8.22
N LEU A 60 -3.53 0.06 -8.85
CA LEU A 60 -2.77 -0.05 -10.10
C LEU A 60 -1.53 -0.92 -9.92
N ARG A 61 -0.83 -0.79 -8.79
CA ARG A 61 0.37 -1.60 -8.54
C ARG A 61 0.02 -3.07 -8.32
N VAL A 62 -0.97 -3.38 -7.48
CA VAL A 62 -1.39 -4.76 -7.22
C VAL A 62 -1.95 -5.41 -8.47
N LYS A 63 -2.76 -4.70 -9.26
CA LYS A 63 -3.26 -5.16 -10.56
C LYS A 63 -2.10 -5.50 -11.49
N TYR A 64 -1.13 -4.60 -11.63
CA TYR A 64 0.05 -4.84 -12.44
C TYR A 64 0.81 -6.10 -11.99
N THR A 65 1.11 -6.25 -10.70
CA THR A 65 1.91 -7.37 -10.21
C THR A 65 1.19 -8.70 -10.30
N SER A 66 -0.08 -8.75 -9.90
CA SER A 66 -0.88 -9.98 -9.95
C SER A 66 -1.13 -10.45 -11.37
N SER A 67 -1.42 -9.54 -12.30
CA SER A 67 -1.57 -9.89 -13.72
C SER A 67 -0.26 -10.41 -14.33
N HIS A 68 0.89 -9.84 -13.97
CA HIS A 68 2.17 -10.33 -14.48
C HIS A 68 2.53 -11.72 -13.95
N ILE A 69 2.29 -11.97 -12.66
CA ILE A 69 2.52 -13.30 -12.08
C ILE A 69 1.56 -14.33 -12.69
N ALA A 70 0.29 -13.98 -12.90
CA ALA A 70 -0.67 -14.84 -13.59
C ALA A 70 -0.23 -15.15 -15.03
N GLY A 71 0.41 -14.18 -15.71
CA GLY A 71 1.04 -14.37 -17.02
C GLY A 71 2.39 -15.08 -16.99
N GLN A 72 2.76 -15.75 -15.88
CA GLN A 72 4.03 -16.46 -15.68
C GLN A 72 5.28 -15.57 -15.74
N HIS A 73 5.13 -14.25 -15.60
CA HIS A 73 6.24 -13.32 -15.48
C HIS A 73 6.63 -13.12 -14.02
N SER A 74 7.93 -13.20 -13.72
CA SER A 74 8.41 -12.95 -12.36
C SER A 74 8.38 -11.46 -12.02
N VAL A 75 7.60 -11.07 -11.02
CA VAL A 75 7.72 -9.76 -10.37
C VAL A 75 8.34 -9.96 -8.99
N ARG A 76 9.59 -9.53 -8.83
CA ARG A 76 10.29 -9.65 -7.55
C ARG A 76 9.56 -8.88 -6.46
N GLN A 77 9.41 -9.53 -5.31
CA GLN A 77 9.00 -8.87 -4.08
C GLN A 77 10.05 -7.84 -3.64
N GLY A 78 9.63 -6.90 -2.79
CA GLY A 78 10.55 -5.95 -2.18
C GLY A 78 11.53 -6.65 -1.24
N ARG A 79 12.68 -6.00 -0.99
CA ARG A 79 13.77 -6.57 -0.19
C ARG A 79 13.33 -6.95 1.23
N ASP A 80 12.36 -6.22 1.79
CA ASP A 80 11.91 -6.42 3.17
C ASP A 80 10.67 -7.33 3.29
N TYR A 81 10.21 -7.94 2.19
CA TYR A 81 9.02 -8.79 2.19
C TYR A 81 9.28 -10.16 2.86
N PRO A 82 8.38 -10.68 3.71
CA PRO A 82 7.13 -10.07 4.18
C PRO A 82 7.35 -9.13 5.38
N LYS A 83 7.07 -7.84 5.19
CA LYS A 83 7.16 -6.85 6.26
C LYS A 83 5.89 -6.84 7.10
N ASN A 84 6.02 -6.78 8.42
CA ASN A 84 4.87 -6.80 9.33
C ASN A 84 4.24 -5.42 9.45
N ILE A 85 3.04 -5.27 8.91
CA ILE A 85 2.30 -4.00 8.87
C ILE A 85 1.75 -3.59 10.23
N LYS A 86 1.29 -4.55 11.05
CA LYS A 86 0.77 -4.29 12.40
C LYS A 86 1.85 -3.72 13.30
N LYS A 87 3.08 -4.27 13.21
CA LYS A 87 4.24 -3.72 13.93
C LYS A 87 4.55 -2.28 13.51
N ALA A 88 4.37 -1.94 12.23
CA ALA A 88 4.58 -0.58 11.74
C ALA A 88 3.50 0.40 12.24
N LEU A 89 2.26 -0.07 12.38
CA LEU A 89 1.13 0.73 12.89
C LEU A 89 1.18 0.97 14.40
N VAL A 90 1.78 0.07 15.20
CA VAL A 90 1.92 0.26 16.67
C VAL A 90 2.72 1.51 17.03
N GLY A 91 3.64 1.95 16.17
CA GLY A 91 4.43 3.17 16.38
C GLY A 91 3.75 4.46 15.93
N ILE A 92 2.52 4.39 15.42
CA ILE A 92 1.79 5.54 14.87
C ILE A 92 0.76 6.02 15.88
N ASP A 93 0.66 7.34 16.03
CA ASP A 93 -0.30 7.98 16.94
C ASP A 93 -1.75 7.53 16.60
N PRO A 94 -2.51 7.00 17.58
CA PRO A 94 -3.90 6.57 17.39
C PRO A 94 -4.81 7.66 16.83
N PHE A 95 -4.55 8.95 17.14
CA PHE A 95 -5.34 10.06 16.62
C PHE A 95 -5.26 10.17 15.10
N LEU A 96 -4.12 9.81 14.49
CA LEU A 96 -3.96 9.80 13.03
C LEU A 96 -4.69 8.61 12.37
N LEU A 97 -5.00 7.57 13.15
CA LEU A 97 -5.67 6.35 12.68
C LEU A 97 -7.20 6.40 12.84
N ALA A 98 -7.72 7.31 13.66
CA ALA A 98 -9.12 7.42 14.08
C ALA A 98 -10.01 8.29 13.17
N TRP A 99 -9.41 9.10 12.28
CA TRP A 99 -10.13 9.99 11.35
C TRP A 99 -10.53 9.31 10.02
N PHE A 100 -10.35 7.99 9.90
CA PHE A 100 -10.71 7.16 8.73
C PHE A 100 -11.03 5.71 9.14
#